data_AF-A0A7S4V434-F1
#
_entry.id   AF-A0A7S4V434-F1
#
_cell.length_a   1.000
_cell.length_b   1.000
_cell.length_c   1.000
_cell.angle_alpha   90.00
_cell.angle_beta   90.00
_cell.angle_gamma   90.00
#
_symmetry.space_group_name_H-M   'P 1'
#
loop_
_entity.id
_entity.type
_entity.pdbx_description
1 polymer ?
#
loop_
_entity_poly.entity_id
_entity_poly.type
_entity_poly.pdbx_seq_one_letter_code
_entity_poly.pdbx_strand_id
1 'polypeptide(L)'
;RPLLAARPLCRCESTSRGPLPSQDLVGVAAHLRGCKHVVVMAGAGMSVSAGLPDFRTPGTGLYDNLQRYDLPYPEAVFELDYFFKNPRPFYTLCKELWPGQYRPTAAHFFVALLHKKGPLQQ
;
A
#
# COMPACT_ATOMS: atom_id res chain seq x y z
N ARG A 1 1.70 35.45 27.89
CA ARG A 1 2.01 34.25 27.07
C ARG A 1 1.72 33.02 27.93
N PRO A 2 0.60 32.31 27.76
CA PRO A 2 0.43 31.03 28.44
C PRO A 2 1.25 29.97 27.71
N LEU A 3 1.98 29.17 28.50
CA LEU A 3 2.71 28.00 28.04
C LEU A 3 1.73 27.01 27.38
N LEU A 4 2.03 26.60 26.15
CA LEU A 4 1.38 25.48 25.49
C LEU A 4 1.54 24.25 26.40
N ALA A 5 0.45 23.77 26.98
CA ALA A 5 0.40 22.45 27.56
C ALA A 5 0.68 21.45 26.44
N ALA A 6 1.79 20.72 26.54
CA ALA A 6 2.08 19.60 25.65
C ALA A 6 0.89 18.64 25.71
N ARG A 7 0.21 18.47 24.57
CA ARG A 7 -0.80 17.41 24.41
C ARG A 7 -0.12 16.10 24.79
N PRO A 8 -0.70 15.29 25.69
CA PRO A 8 -0.07 14.03 26.05
C PRO A 8 0.10 13.22 24.75
N LEU A 9 1.34 12.79 24.48
CA LEU A 9 1.62 11.75 23.50
C LEU A 9 0.62 10.63 23.74
N CYS A 10 -0.12 10.26 22.71
CA CYS A 10 -1.15 9.23 22.75
C CYS A 10 -0.57 8.03 23.48
N ARG A 11 -1.00 7.83 24.73
CA ARG A 11 -0.53 6.73 25.55
C ARG A 11 -1.15 5.49 24.92
N CYS A 12 -0.35 4.72 24.18
CA CYS A 12 -0.73 3.37 23.78
C CYS A 12 -0.96 2.56 25.07
N GLU A 13 -2.17 2.60 25.59
CA GLU A 13 -2.65 1.53 26.46
C GLU A 13 -2.64 0.28 25.59
N SER A 14 -1.57 -0.50 25.74
CA SER A 14 -1.51 -1.86 25.22
C SER A 14 -2.62 -2.64 25.91
N THR A 15 -3.83 -2.62 25.35
CA THR A 15 -4.80 -3.66 25.62
C THR A 15 -4.17 -4.93 25.05
N SER A 16 -3.36 -5.62 25.85
CA SER A 16 -2.77 -6.90 25.51
C SER A 16 -3.89 -7.91 25.44
N ARG A 17 -4.63 -7.88 24.33
CA ARG A 17 -5.52 -8.97 24.00
C ARG A 17 -4.63 -10.15 23.69
N GLY A 18 -4.94 -11.27 24.34
CA GLY A 18 -4.13 -12.47 24.33
C GLY A 18 -3.83 -12.99 22.93
N PRO A 19 -3.07 -14.10 22.83
CA PRO A 19 -2.69 -14.68 21.54
C PRO A 19 -3.92 -14.93 20.66
N LEU A 20 -3.69 -15.01 19.36
CA LEU A 20 -4.74 -15.39 18.41
C LEU A 20 -5.39 -16.70 18.88
N PRO A 21 -6.73 -16.81 18.85
CA PRO A 21 -7.42 -18.04 19.25
C PRO A 21 -7.07 -19.23 18.34
N SER A 22 -6.67 -18.96 17.09
CA SER A 22 -6.15 -19.92 16.12
C SER A 22 -5.28 -19.21 15.07
N GLN A 23 -4.33 -19.94 14.46
CA GLN A 23 -3.41 -19.43 13.43
C GLN A 23 -4.01 -19.54 12.02
N ASP A 24 -5.26 -19.15 11.87
CA ASP A 24 -6.00 -19.18 10.62
C ASP A 24 -6.84 -17.89 10.44
N LEU A 25 -7.51 -17.77 9.29
CA LEU A 25 -8.32 -16.58 8.99
C LEU A 25 -9.48 -16.41 9.97
N VAL A 26 -10.03 -17.51 10.49
CA VAL A 26 -11.13 -17.47 11.47
C VAL A 26 -10.64 -16.85 12.78
N GLY A 27 -9.46 -17.25 13.25
CA GLY A 27 -8.86 -16.71 14.46
C GLY A 27 -8.50 -15.24 14.34
N VAL A 28 -7.95 -14.83 13.19
CA VAL A 28 -7.68 -13.42 12.88
C VAL A 28 -8.97 -12.60 12.85
N ALA A 29 -10.02 -13.10 12.19
CA ALA A 29 -11.32 -12.41 12.11
C ALA A 29 -11.98 -12.26 13.49
N ALA A 30 -11.87 -13.28 14.35
CA ALA A 30 -12.35 -13.21 15.73
C ALA A 30 -11.59 -12.15 16.54
N HIS A 31 -10.26 -12.12 16.41
CA HIS A 31 -9.41 -11.16 17.11
C HIS A 31 -9.64 -9.70 16.64
N LEU A 32 -9.87 -9.52 15.34
CA LEU A 32 -10.10 -8.22 14.69
C LEU A 32 -11.34 -7.49 15.25
N ARG A 33 -12.38 -8.21 15.68
CA ARG A 33 -13.62 -7.60 16.21
C ARG A 33 -13.40 -6.74 17.45
N GLY A 34 -12.38 -7.04 18.25
CA GLY A 34 -12.03 -6.21 19.41
C GLY A 34 -11.06 -5.07 19.08
N CYS A 35 -10.40 -5.10 17.91
CA CYS A 35 -9.27 -4.23 17.57
C CYS A 35 -9.72 -2.78 17.51
N LYS A 36 -9.05 -1.91 18.28
CA LYS A 36 -9.26 -0.45 18.22
C LYS A 36 -8.28 0.22 17.27
N HIS A 37 -7.19 -0.47 16.97
CA HIS A 37 -6.04 0.04 16.26
C HIS A 37 -5.54 -1.05 15.30
N VAL A 38 -5.81 -0.85 14.02
CA VAL A 38 -5.42 -1.74 12.92
C VAL A 38 -4.55 -0.93 11.98
N VAL A 39 -3.40 -1.49 11.65
CA VAL A 39 -2.49 -0.98 10.62
C VAL A 39 -2.58 -1.90 9.43
N VAL A 40 -2.78 -1.33 8.24
CA VAL A 40 -2.78 -2.07 6.97
C VAL A 40 -1.51 -1.73 6.21
N MET A 41 -0.67 -2.73 5.96
CA MET A 41 0.48 -2.61 5.06
C MET A 41 0.08 -3.19 3.71
N ALA A 42 0.06 -2.36 2.68
CA ALA A 42 -0.34 -2.74 1.33
C ALA A 42 0.76 -2.43 0.31
N GLY A 43 0.72 -3.13 -0.82
CA GLY A 43 1.61 -2.91 -1.96
C GLY A 43 0.84 -3.03 -3.29
N ALA A 44 1.56 -2.99 -4.41
CA ALA A 44 0.98 -3.01 -5.75
C ALA A 44 0.06 -4.22 -6.01
N GLY A 45 0.32 -5.36 -5.37
CA GLY A 45 -0.50 -6.57 -5.45
C GLY A 45 -1.99 -6.35 -5.13
N MET A 46 -2.32 -5.38 -4.27
CA MET A 46 -3.72 -5.03 -3.93
C MET A 46 -4.52 -4.51 -5.13
N SER A 47 -3.83 -4.06 -6.17
CA SER A 47 -4.37 -3.43 -7.38
C SER A 47 -4.25 -4.30 -8.63
N VAL A 48 -3.61 -5.48 -8.55
CA VAL A 48 -3.44 -6.37 -9.72
C VAL A 48 -4.77 -6.81 -10.31
N SER A 49 -5.74 -7.13 -9.46
CA SER A 49 -7.10 -7.49 -9.90
C SER A 49 -7.91 -6.31 -10.45
N ALA A 50 -7.45 -5.07 -10.28
CA ALA A 50 -8.02 -3.91 -10.96
C ALA A 50 -7.44 -3.70 -12.38
N GLY A 51 -6.44 -4.49 -12.79
CA GLY A 51 -5.78 -4.36 -14.09
C GLY A 51 -4.49 -3.53 -14.07
N LEU A 52 -4.00 -3.14 -12.89
CA LEU A 52 -2.71 -2.48 -12.73
C LEU A 52 -1.63 -3.54 -12.48
N PRO A 53 -0.59 -3.66 -13.34
CA PRO A 53 0.47 -4.63 -13.10
C PRO A 53 1.20 -4.30 -11.79
N ASP A 54 1.66 -5.33 -11.08
CA ASP A 54 2.65 -5.12 -10.03
C ASP A 54 4.04 -4.90 -10.64
N PHE A 55 5.05 -4.74 -9.79
CA PHE A 55 6.42 -4.50 -10.26
C PHE A 55 7.19 -5.78 -10.59
N ARG A 56 6.96 -6.85 -9.82
CA ARG A 56 7.93 -7.95 -9.65
C ARG A 56 7.43 -9.33 -10.09
N THR A 57 6.17 -9.47 -10.50
CA THR A 57 5.67 -10.76 -10.98
C THR A 57 6.31 -11.11 -12.33
N PRO A 58 6.91 -12.29 -12.49
CA PRO A 58 7.51 -12.69 -13.77
C PRO A 58 6.48 -12.72 -14.91
N GLY A 59 6.83 -12.16 -16.07
CA GLY A 59 6.00 -12.11 -17.29
C GLY A 59 4.91 -11.04 -17.31
N THR A 60 4.30 -10.70 -16.17
CA THR A 60 3.21 -9.69 -16.10
C THR A 60 3.61 -8.42 -15.35
N GLY A 61 4.68 -8.48 -14.56
CA GLY A 61 5.18 -7.38 -13.77
C GLY A 61 5.83 -6.29 -14.62
N LEU A 62 5.87 -5.09 -14.07
CA LEU A 62 6.35 -3.92 -14.77
C LEU A 62 7.82 -4.08 -15.18
N TYR A 63 8.68 -4.58 -14.31
CA TYR A 63 10.13 -4.69 -14.58
C TYR A 63 10.44 -5.56 -15.80
N ASP A 64 9.69 -6.63 -16.03
CA ASP A 64 9.86 -7.50 -17.20
C ASP A 64 9.39 -6.81 -18.49
N ASN A 65 8.40 -5.93 -18.40
CA ASN A 65 7.83 -5.18 -19.52
C ASN A 65 8.56 -3.85 -19.83
N LEU A 66 9.56 -3.48 -19.02
CA LEU A 66 10.37 -2.28 -19.20
C LEU A 66 11.58 -2.48 -20.13
N GLN A 67 11.87 -3.71 -20.56
CA GLN A 67 12.98 -4.01 -21.48
C GLN A 67 12.92 -3.20 -22.80
N ARG A 68 11.72 -2.77 -23.20
CA ARG A 68 11.50 -1.89 -24.37
C ARG A 68 12.08 -0.48 -24.25
N TYR A 69 12.44 -0.03 -23.05
CA TYR A 69 12.90 1.34 -22.77
C TYR A 69 14.43 1.50 -22.74
N ASP A 70 15.19 0.47 -23.12
CA ASP A 70 16.67 0.47 -23.14
C ASP A 70 17.27 1.01 -21.84
N LEU A 71 16.76 0.49 -20.71
CA LEU A 71 17.23 0.83 -19.38
C LEU A 71 18.48 -0.01 -19.03
N PRO A 72 19.44 0.55 -18.27
CA PRO A 72 20.60 -0.22 -17.81
C PRO A 72 20.18 -1.36 -16.87
N TYR A 73 19.10 -1.17 -16.11
CA TYR A 73 18.39 -2.15 -15.30
C TYR A 73 16.97 -1.63 -15.01
N PRO A 74 16.00 -2.49 -14.68
CA PRO A 74 14.59 -2.10 -14.59
C PRO A 74 14.29 -1.00 -13.55
N GLU A 75 15.00 -1.00 -12.42
CA GLU A 75 14.81 -0.03 -11.34
C GLU A 75 15.26 1.39 -11.72
N ALA A 76 16.12 1.54 -12.73
CA ALA A 76 16.65 2.83 -13.17
C ALA A 76 15.54 3.83 -13.56
N VAL A 77 14.37 3.35 -14.01
CA VAL A 77 13.22 4.23 -14.32
C VAL A 77 12.70 5.00 -13.10
N PHE A 78 12.97 4.50 -11.89
CA PHE A 78 12.57 5.11 -10.61
C PHE A 78 13.72 5.81 -9.89
N GLU A 79 14.91 5.86 -10.49
CA GLU A 79 16.06 6.55 -9.92
C GLU A 79 16.11 8.01 -10.36
N LEU A 80 16.40 8.90 -9.40
CA LEU A 80 16.42 10.33 -9.64
C LEU A 80 17.55 10.75 -10.60
N ASP A 81 18.73 10.15 -10.46
CA ASP A 81 19.88 10.44 -11.31
C ASP A 81 19.64 10.02 -12.77
N TYR A 82 18.95 8.89 -12.97
CA TYR A 82 18.55 8.45 -14.30
C TYR A 82 17.46 9.36 -14.87
N PHE A 83 16.46 9.73 -14.06
CA PHE A 83 15.38 10.63 -14.47
C PHE A 83 15.92 11.96 -15.00
N PHE A 84 16.91 12.58 -14.34
CA PHE A 84 17.52 13.82 -14.81
C PHE A 84 18.31 13.66 -16.12
N LYS A 85 18.87 12.48 -16.39
CA LYS A 85 19.58 12.19 -17.66
C LYS A 85 18.61 11.89 -18.80
N ASN A 86 17.56 11.11 -18.52
CA ASN A 86 16.57 10.70 -19.51
C ASN A 86 15.20 10.49 -18.84
N PRO A 87 14.32 11.51 -18.81
CA PRO A 87 13.02 11.41 -18.15
C PRO A 87 11.96 10.68 -18.99
N ARG A 88 12.25 10.38 -20.28
CA ARG A 88 11.29 9.80 -21.22
C ARG A 88 10.69 8.46 -20.77
N PRO A 89 11.47 7.48 -20.26
CA PRO A 89 10.91 6.21 -19.78
C PRO A 89 9.91 6.39 -18.64
N PHE A 90 10.23 7.26 -17.68
CA PHE A 90 9.33 7.57 -16.56
C PHE A 90 8.02 8.21 -17.02
N TYR A 91 8.07 9.23 -17.89
CA TYR A 91 6.85 9.86 -18.39
C TYR A 91 5.99 8.92 -19.24
N THR A 92 6.63 8.01 -20.00
CA THR A 92 5.89 7.01 -20.79
C THR A 92 5.17 6.03 -19.87
N LEU A 93 5.85 5.57 -18.82
CA LEU A 93 5.24 4.76 -17.77
C LEU A 93 4.08 5.47 -17.08
N CYS A 94 4.24 6.74 -16.70
CA CYS A 94 3.17 7.52 -16.07
C CYS A 94 1.93 7.65 -16.96
N LYS A 95 2.10 7.69 -18.28
CA LYS A 95 0.98 7.73 -19.23
C LYS A 95 0.20 6.42 -19.24
N GLU A 96 0.88 5.28 -19.13
CA GLU A 96 0.25 3.96 -19.05
C GLU A 96 -0.49 3.76 -17.71
N LEU A 97 0.05 4.30 -16.62
CA LEU A 97 -0.52 4.21 -15.27
C LEU A 97 -1.52 5.34 -14.94
N TRP A 98 -1.85 6.21 -15.91
CA TRP A 98 -2.64 7.41 -15.65
C TRP A 98 -4.05 7.06 -15.13
N PRO A 99 -4.53 7.75 -14.07
CA PRO A 99 -5.83 7.46 -13.48
C PRO A 99 -6.98 7.75 -14.46
N GLY A 100 -8.01 6.91 -14.43
CA GLY A 100 -9.22 7.07 -15.26
C GLY A 100 -9.79 5.76 -15.81
N GLN A 101 -9.00 4.68 -15.79
CA GLN A 101 -9.38 3.37 -16.35
C GLN A 101 -9.65 2.30 -15.26
N TYR A 102 -9.18 2.50 -14.03
CA TYR A 102 -9.13 1.47 -12.99
C TYR A 102 -10.13 1.73 -11.87
N ARG A 103 -10.77 0.67 -11.37
CA ARG A 103 -11.69 0.73 -10.22
C ARG A 103 -11.03 0.13 -8.98
N PRO A 104 -11.30 0.66 -7.77
CA PRO A 104 -10.82 0.05 -6.53
C PRO A 104 -11.24 -1.42 -6.42
N THR A 105 -10.34 -2.27 -5.93
CA THR A 105 -10.61 -3.70 -5.73
C THR A 105 -11.37 -3.95 -4.43
N ALA A 106 -11.86 -5.19 -4.23
CA ALA A 106 -12.48 -5.60 -2.97
C ALA A 106 -11.56 -5.36 -1.76
N ALA A 107 -10.23 -5.50 -1.93
CA ALA A 107 -9.26 -5.21 -0.87
C ALA A 107 -9.23 -3.72 -0.49
N HIS A 108 -9.32 -2.82 -1.47
CA HIS A 108 -9.45 -1.38 -1.20
C HIS A 108 -10.74 -1.07 -0.42
N PHE A 109 -11.87 -1.66 -0.83
CA PHE A 109 -13.14 -1.50 -0.13
C PHE A 109 -13.13 -2.09 1.28
N PHE A 110 -12.38 -3.18 1.51
CA PHE A 110 -12.17 -3.72 2.85
C PHE A 110 -11.44 -2.73 3.76
N VAL A 111 -10.37 -2.08 3.27
CA VAL A 111 -9.67 -1.02 4.03
C VAL A 111 -10.61 0.16 4.31
N ALA A 112 -11.42 0.58 3.32
CA ALA A 112 -12.42 1.61 3.51
C ALA A 112 -13.49 1.21 4.56
N LEU A 113 -13.89 -0.06 4.60
CA LEU A 113 -14.80 -0.59 5.61
C LEU A 113 -14.16 -0.60 7.00
N LEU A 114 -12.87 -0.95 7.12
CA LEU A 114 -12.12 -0.84 8.36
C LEU A 114 -12.04 0.60 8.84
N HIS A 115 -11.85 1.56 7.95
CA HIS A 115 -11.91 2.98 8.30
C HIS A 115 -13.30 3.37 8.83
N LYS A 116 -14.36 3.04 8.09
CA LYS A 116 -15.74 3.37 8.45
C LYS A 116 -16.19 2.78 9.79
N LYS A 117 -15.66 1.61 10.18
CA LYS A 117 -15.98 0.96 11.45
C LYS A 117 -15.20 1.53 12.65
N GLY A 118 -14.21 2.41 12.42
CA GLY A 118 -13.39 3.02 13.47
C GLY A 118 -12.09 2.31 13.91
N PRO A 119 -11.74 1.06 13.53
CA PRO A 119 -10.48 0.45 14.00
C PRO A 119 -9.22 0.88 13.24
N LEU A 120 -9.33 1.50 12.06
CA LEU A 120 -8.15 1.89 11.28
C LEU A 120 -7.45 3.10 11.91
N GLN A 121 -6.16 2.97 12.24
CA GLN A 121 -5.36 4.12 12.70
C GLN A 121 -5.06 5.05 11.51
N GLN A 122 -5.23 6.36 11.73
CA GLN A 122 -4.84 7.42 10.81
C GLN A 122 -3.44 7.95 11.15
#